data_AF-A0A967WUH4-F1
#
_entry.id   AF-A0A967WUH4-F1
#
_cell.length_a   1.000
_cell.length_b   1.000
_cell.length_c   1.000
_cell.angle_alpha   90.00
_cell.angle_beta   90.00
_cell.angle_gamma   90.00
#
_symmetry.space_group_name_H-M   'P 1'
#
loop_
_entity.id
_entity.type
_entity.pdbx_description
1 polymer ?
#
loop_
_entity_poly.entity_id
_entity_poly.type
_entity_poly.pdbx_seq_one_letter_code
_entity_poly.pdbx_strand_id
1 'polypeptide(L)' 'PAARLGLRDRGNVREGAYADLVVFDPATIADRATYAEPHRYPEGIHHVLVNGHFVVQDGVQTGELPGMVLRGGG' A
#
# COMPACT_ATOMS: atom_id res chain seq x y z
N PRO A 1 -4.05 -10.45 -7.31
CA PRO A 1 -2.85 -9.97 -8.03
C PRO A 1 -1.59 -10.77 -7.69
N ALA A 2 -1.20 -10.83 -6.40
CA ALA A 2 0.02 -11.52 -5.94
C ALA A 2 0.10 -12.99 -6.40
N ALA A 3 -0.99 -13.75 -6.26
CA ALA A 3 -1.06 -15.15 -6.72
C ALA A 3 -0.86 -15.30 -8.23
N ARG A 4 -1.41 -14.38 -9.04
CA ARG A 4 -1.24 -14.39 -10.51
C ARG A 4 0.19 -14.06 -10.94
N LEU A 5 0.93 -13.31 -10.11
CA LEU A 5 2.29 -12.86 -10.37
C LEU A 5 3.36 -13.74 -9.66
N GLY A 6 2.96 -14.81 -8.98
CA GLY A 6 3.87 -15.68 -8.23
C GLY A 6 4.56 -15.01 -7.03
N LEU A 7 4.01 -13.91 -6.52
CA LEU A 7 4.57 -13.19 -5.37
C LEU A 7 4.23 -13.93 -4.07
N ARG A 8 5.12 -14.83 -3.68
CA ARG A 8 5.00 -15.60 -2.44
C ARG A 8 4.96 -14.66 -1.23
N ASP A 9 4.16 -15.03 -0.25
CA ASP A 9 4.02 -14.34 1.04
C ASP A 9 3.55 -12.87 0.96
N ARG A 10 2.92 -12.45 -0.16
CA ARG A 10 2.32 -11.12 -0.33
C ARG A 10 0.85 -11.18 -0.73
N GLY A 11 0.13 -10.08 -0.47
CA GLY A 11 -1.26 -9.88 -0.90
C GLY A 11 -2.32 -10.60 -0.07
N ASN A 12 -1.95 -11.17 1.08
CA ASN A 12 -2.88 -11.75 2.05
C ASN A 12 -2.45 -11.34 3.47
N VAL A 13 -3.41 -11.00 4.34
CA VAL A 13 -3.14 -10.74 5.76
C VAL A 13 -3.12 -12.07 6.51
N ARG A 14 -1.93 -12.58 6.78
CA ARG A 14 -1.71 -13.81 7.55
C ARG A 14 -0.34 -13.79 8.23
N GLU A 15 -0.19 -14.62 9.24
CA GLU A 15 1.11 -14.85 9.86
C GLU A 15 2.15 -15.35 8.84
N GLY A 16 3.39 -14.88 9.01
CA GLY A 16 4.52 -15.17 8.11
C GLY A 16 4.48 -14.47 6.75
N ALA A 17 3.46 -13.69 6.42
CA ALA A 17 3.44 -12.85 5.22
C ALA A 17 4.22 -11.54 5.42
N TYR A 18 4.64 -10.90 4.33
CA TYR A 18 5.14 -9.53 4.37
C TYR A 18 4.05 -8.59 4.86
N ALA A 19 4.42 -7.67 5.76
CA ALA A 19 3.54 -6.63 6.28
C ALA A 19 3.38 -5.46 5.28
N ASP A 20 2.86 -5.78 4.10
CA ASP A 20 2.36 -4.82 3.13
C ASP A 20 0.87 -4.60 3.41
N LEU A 21 0.55 -3.55 4.18
CA LEU A 21 -0.78 -3.33 4.74
C LEU A 21 -1.27 -1.92 4.45
N VAL A 22 -2.59 -1.77 4.33
CA VAL A 22 -3.26 -0.47 4.21
C VAL A 22 -4.38 -0.43 5.23
N VAL A 23 -4.43 0.65 6.01
CA VAL A 23 -5.54 0.99 6.89
C VAL A 23 -6.28 2.16 6.26
N PHE A 24 -7.57 1.96 5.98
CA PHE A 24 -8.42 2.97 5.38
C PHE A 24 -9.80 2.98 6.04
N ASP A 25 -10.47 4.11 5.96
CA ASP A 25 -11.86 4.25 6.38
C ASP A 25 -12.79 3.90 5.20
N PRO A 26 -13.59 2.83 5.30
CA PRO A 26 -14.47 2.41 4.23
C PRO A 26 -15.57 3.42 3.90
N ALA A 27 -15.89 4.36 4.80
CA ALA A 27 -16.90 5.39 4.55
C ALA A 27 -16.36 6.57 3.73
N THR A 28 -15.05 6.83 3.78
CA THR A 28 -14.42 8.02 3.17
C THR A 28 -13.40 7.69 2.08
N ILE A 29 -13.01 6.42 1.91
CA ILE A 29 -12.03 6.01 0.90
C ILE A 29 -12.46 6.40 -0.52
N ALA A 30 -11.69 7.30 -1.14
CA ALA A 30 -12.00 7.82 -2.47
C ALA A 30 -10.77 8.33 -3.22
N ASP A 31 -10.75 8.12 -4.54
CA ASP A 31 -9.82 8.82 -5.42
C ASP A 31 -10.29 10.27 -5.61
N ARG A 32 -9.37 11.22 -5.42
CA ARG A 32 -9.63 12.65 -5.60
C ARG A 32 -9.03 13.16 -6.90
N ALA A 33 -8.24 12.39 -7.64
CA ALA A 33 -7.64 12.83 -8.89
C ALA A 33 -8.71 13.22 -9.91
N THR A 34 -8.47 14.30 -10.65
CA THR A 34 -9.27 14.68 -11.82
C THR A 34 -8.37 14.81 -13.04
N TYR A 35 -8.98 14.91 -14.23
CA TYR A 35 -8.23 15.22 -15.46
C TYR A 35 -7.38 16.49 -15.35
N ALA A 36 -7.89 17.52 -14.66
CA ALA A 36 -7.18 18.78 -14.48
C ALA A 36 -6.10 18.70 -13.38
N GLU A 37 -6.33 17.89 -12.34
CA GLU A 37 -5.46 17.74 -11.18
C GLU A 37 -5.20 16.26 -10.88
N PRO A 38 -4.32 15.60 -11.65
CA PRO A 38 -4.12 14.15 -11.55
C PRO A 38 -3.30 13.73 -10.32
N HIS A 39 -2.59 14.66 -9.67
CA HIS A 39 -1.67 14.38 -8.56
C HIS A 39 -2.28 14.62 -7.17
N ARG A 40 -3.61 14.59 -7.05
CA ARG A 40 -4.28 14.73 -5.74
C ARG A 40 -4.18 13.46 -4.93
N TYR A 41 -3.94 13.62 -3.64
CA TYR A 41 -3.93 12.49 -2.71
C TYR A 41 -5.32 11.90 -2.53
N PRO A 42 -5.43 10.57 -2.39
CA PRO A 42 -6.69 9.91 -2.07
C PRO A 42 -7.16 10.31 -0.67
N GLU A 43 -8.47 10.24 -0.47
CA GLU A 43 -9.11 10.43 0.83
C GLU A 43 -9.29 9.09 1.54
N GLY A 44 -9.34 9.09 2.88
CA GLY A 44 -9.67 7.92 3.69
C GLY A 44 -8.55 6.91 3.93
N ILE A 45 -7.30 7.15 3.47
CA ILE A 45 -6.14 6.30 3.81
C ILE A 45 -5.43 6.86 5.04
N HIS A 46 -5.41 6.09 6.14
CA HIS A 46 -4.77 6.48 7.40
C HIS A 46 -3.32 6.02 7.49
N HIS A 47 -3.08 4.75 7.19
CA HIS A 47 -1.75 4.16 7.28
C HIS A 47 -1.45 3.27 6.09
N VAL A 48 -0.19 3.30 5.66
CA VAL A 48 0.35 2.37 4.68
C VAL A 48 1.66 1.84 5.23
N LEU A 49 1.77 0.51 5.27
CA LEU A 49 2.98 -0.20 5.63
C LEU A 49 3.50 -0.93 4.41
N VAL A 50 4.82 -0.87 4.21
CA VAL A 50 5.52 -1.67 3.22
C VAL A 50 6.64 -2.41 3.95
N ASN A 51 6.65 -3.73 3.85
CA ASN A 51 7.58 -4.59 4.58
C ASN A 51 7.61 -4.30 6.11
N GLY A 52 6.49 -3.84 6.70
CA GLY A 52 6.38 -3.53 8.12
C GLY A 52 6.80 -2.12 8.54
N HIS A 53 7.21 -1.27 7.60
CA HIS A 53 7.56 0.13 7.87
C HIS A 53 6.46 1.07 7.41
N PHE A 54 6.12 2.06 8.22
CA PHE A 54 5.17 3.10 7.82
C PHE A 54 5.76 3.96 6.69
N VAL A 55 5.10 3.95 5.55
CA VAL A 55 5.34 4.89 4.43
C VAL A 55 4.31 6.02 4.43
N VAL A 56 3.13 5.76 5.01
CA VAL A 56 2.15 6.77 5.41
C VAL A 56 1.74 6.47 6.85
N GLN A 57 1.81 7.48 7.71
CA GLN A 57 1.37 7.41 9.10
C GLN A 57 0.49 8.62 9.42
N ASP A 58 -0.69 8.36 10.00
CA ASP A 58 -1.66 9.40 10.37
C ASP A 58 -2.04 10.30 9.17
N GLY A 59 -2.13 9.70 7.98
CA GLY A 59 -2.43 10.39 6.72
C GLY A 59 -1.24 11.18 6.12
N VAL A 60 -0.06 11.14 6.74
CA VAL A 60 1.13 11.89 6.30
C VAL A 60 2.18 10.93 5.76
N GLN A 61 2.79 11.27 4.62
CA GLN A 61 3.92 10.51 4.07
C GLN A 61 5.15 10.64 4.99
N THR A 62 5.78 9.52 5.32
CA THR A 62 6.95 9.50 6.22
C THR A 62 8.26 9.76 5.50
N GLY A 63 8.31 9.55 4.17
CA GLY A 63 9.52 9.60 3.35
C GLY A 63 10.33 8.29 3.34
N GLU A 64 9.91 7.28 4.12
CA GLU A 64 10.53 5.96 4.11
C GLU A 64 10.32 5.26 2.76
N LEU A 65 11.38 4.61 2.26
CA LEU A 65 11.36 3.85 1.00
C LEU A 65 11.78 2.39 1.22
N PRO A 66 11.06 1.62 2.06
CA PRO A 66 11.42 0.25 2.44
C PRO A 66 11.11 -0.78 1.34
N GLY A 67 10.81 -0.32 0.12
CA GLY A 67 10.46 -1.17 -1.02
C GLY A 67 11.61 -2.09 -1.40
N MET A 68 11.26 -3.31 -1.85
CA MET A 68 12.23 -4.27 -2.35
C MET A 68 11.90 -4.63 -3.80
N VAL A 69 12.94 -4.89 -4.59
CA VAL A 69 12.76 -5.40 -5.96
C VAL A 69 12.10 -6.77 -5.90
N LEU A 70 10.89 -6.86 -6.46
CA LEU A 70 10.18 -8.12 -6.58
C LEU A 70 10.73 -8.88 -7.79
N ARG A 71 11.36 -10.03 -7.52
CA ARG A 71 11.75 -10.97 -8.56
C ARG A 71 10.63 -11.99 -8.68
N GLY A 72 9.90 -11.96 -9.80
CA GLY A 72 8.88 -12.96 -10.10
C GLY A 72 9.49 -14.36 -10.11
N GLY A 73 8.72 -15.36 -9.67
CA GLY A 73 9.12 -16.76 -9.85
C GLY A 73 9.16 -17.06 -11.35
N GLY A 74 10.35 -17.44 -11.85
CA GLY A 74 10.44 -18.24 -13.07
C GLY A 74 9.91 -19.64 -12.85
#